data_AF-A0AAD0W8Y3-F1
#
_entry.id   AF-A0AAD0W8Y3-F1
#
_cell.length_a   1.000
_cell.length_b   1.000
_cell.length_c   1.000
_cell.angle_alpha   90.00
_cell.angle_beta   90.00
_cell.angle_gamma   90.00
#
_symmetry.space_group_name_H-M   'P 1'
#
loop_
_entity.id
_entity.type
_entity.pdbx_description
1 polymer ?
#
loop_
_entity_poly.entity_id
_entity_poly.type
_entity_poly.pdbx_seq_one_letter_code
_entity_poly.pdbx_strand_id
1 'polypeptide(L)'
;MKTGILLFWPSFIIAILATGVFFSIFDPAELSLHGKILFNDKLSAYSVFFLISWAFGALNTSIVLLLEKNAREINGFTPPPVVIPEDDVAQP
;
A
#
# COMPACT_ATOMS: atom_id res chain seq x y z
N MET A 1 -7.28 -10.34 -7.89
CA MET A 1 -5.88 -10.39 -8.37
C MET A 1 -5.33 -9.05 -8.90
N LYS A 2 -6.15 -8.04 -9.23
CA LYS A 2 -5.66 -6.77 -9.80
C LYS A 2 -5.04 -5.79 -8.78
N THR A 3 -5.37 -5.92 -7.49
CA THR A 3 -4.92 -4.96 -6.46
C THR A 3 -3.43 -5.09 -6.12
N GLY A 4 -2.85 -6.30 -6.23
CA GLY A 4 -1.45 -6.53 -5.87
C GLY A 4 -0.46 -5.75 -6.74
N ILE A 5 -0.70 -5.68 -8.05
CA ILE A 5 0.16 -4.91 -8.95
C ILE A 5 0.03 -3.40 -8.69
N LEU A 6 -1.19 -2.92 -8.42
CA LEU A 6 -1.43 -1.51 -8.07
C LEU A 6 -0.83 -1.13 -6.71
N LEU A 7 -0.63 -2.10 -5.82
CA LEU A 7 -0.03 -1.89 -4.51
C LEU A 7 1.51 -1.89 -4.58
N PHE A 8 2.09 -2.97 -5.13
CA PHE A 8 3.53 -3.21 -5.07
C PHE A 8 4.32 -2.41 -6.11
N TRP A 9 3.73 -2.12 -7.28
CA TRP A 9 4.44 -1.42 -8.35
C TRP A 9 4.73 0.06 -8.03
N PRO A 10 3.75 0.92 -7.70
CA PRO A 10 4.03 2.32 -7.37
C PRO A 10 4.81 2.45 -6.05
N SER A 11 4.58 1.58 -5.07
CA SER A 11 5.35 1.59 -3.82
C SER A 11 6.83 1.29 -4.05
N PHE A 12 7.17 0.45 -5.02
CA PHE A 12 8.55 0.16 -5.39
C PHE A 12 9.28 1.40 -5.93
N ILE A 13 8.61 2.22 -6.76
CA ILE A 13 9.19 3.48 -7.27
C ILE A 13 9.44 4.45 -6.12
N ILE A 14 8.47 4.60 -5.20
CA ILE A 14 8.65 5.44 -4.01
C ILE A 14 9.79 4.93 -3.12
N ALA A 15 9.96 3.61 -3.00
CA ALA A 15 11.07 3.03 -2.24
C ALA A 15 12.44 3.40 -2.84
N ILE A 16 12.58 3.36 -4.17
CA ILE A 16 13.81 3.77 -4.86
C ILE A 16 14.10 5.25 -4.61
N LEU A 17 13.10 6.12 -4.72
CA LEU A 17 13.28 7.55 -4.46
C LEU A 17 13.65 7.80 -2.99
N ALA A 18 12.94 7.17 -2.05
CA ALA A 18 13.18 7.33 -0.62
C ALA A 18 14.58 6.86 -0.22
N THR A 19 15.01 5.68 -0.72
CA THR A 19 16.37 5.19 -0.47
C THR A 19 17.43 6.08 -1.10
N GLY A 20 17.24 6.58 -2.32
CA GLY A 20 18.16 7.54 -2.94
C GLY A 20 18.35 8.80 -2.10
N VAL A 21 17.26 9.34 -1.56
CA VAL A 21 17.30 10.52 -0.67
C VAL A 21 17.94 10.17 0.68
N PHE A 22 17.50 9.09 1.34
CA PHE A 22 18.01 8.71 2.66
C PHE A 22 19.49 8.36 2.64
N PHE A 23 19.94 7.59 1.66
CA PHE A 23 21.35 7.20 1.52
C PHE A 23 22.24 8.39 1.16
N SER A 24 21.68 9.44 0.55
CA SER A 24 22.40 10.70 0.33
C SER A 24 22.56 11.52 1.61
N ILE A 25 21.71 11.32 2.62
CA ILE A 25 21.74 12.08 3.88
C ILE A 25 22.57 11.36 4.94
N PHE A 26 22.43 10.03 5.04
CA PHE A 26 23.16 9.21 5.99
C PHE A 26 23.62 7.89 5.33
N ASP A 27 24.79 7.40 5.73
CA ASP A 27 25.24 6.08 5.28
C ASP A 27 24.58 5.00 6.14
N PRO A 28 23.69 4.14 5.58
CA PRO A 28 23.05 3.08 6.33
C PRO A 28 24.04 2.03 6.86
N ALA A 29 25.23 1.90 6.29
CA ALA A 29 26.27 0.99 6.78
C ALA A 29 26.96 1.49 8.07
N GLU A 30 26.96 2.81 8.29
CA GLU A 30 27.57 3.46 9.46
C GLU A 30 26.58 3.61 10.62
N LEU A 31 25.33 3.16 10.46
CA LEU A 31 24.34 3.23 11.53
C LEU A 31 24.75 2.32 12.69
N SER A 32 24.90 2.92 13.87
CA SER A 32 25.12 2.20 15.12
C SER A 32 23.91 2.34 16.04
N LEU A 33 23.53 1.23 16.68
CA LEU A 33 22.45 1.19 17.65
C LEU A 33 23.07 0.89 19.02
N HIS A 34 22.93 1.82 19.97
CA HIS A 34 23.57 1.73 21.29
C HIS A 34 25.10 1.52 21.23
N GLY A 35 25.77 2.15 20.25
CA GLY A 35 27.22 2.05 20.08
C GLY A 35 27.71 0.73 19.47
N LYS A 36 26.81 -0.17 19.06
CA LYS A 36 27.15 -1.36 18.27
C LYS A 36 26.77 -1.14 16.82
N ILE A 37 27.64 -1.54 15.90
CA ILE A 37 27.37 -1.55 14.46
C ILE A 37 26.11 -2.39 14.24
N LEU A 38 25.11 -1.79 13.59
CA LEU A 38 23.80 -2.45 13.39
C LEU A 38 23.89 -3.57 12.34
N PHE A 39 24.76 -3.40 11.34
CA PHE A 39 24.97 -4.36 10.26
C PHE A 39 26.46 -4.63 10.05
N ASN A 40 26.86 -5.90 10.15
CA ASN A 40 28.25 -6.29 9.89
C ASN A 40 28.64 -6.23 8.41
N ASP A 41 27.66 -6.20 7.51
CA ASP A 41 27.87 -6.22 6.07
C ASP A 41 27.07 -5.11 5.38
N LYS A 42 27.69 -4.43 4.43
CA LYS A 42 27.09 -3.32 3.68
C LYS A 42 25.84 -3.76 2.94
N LEU A 43 25.87 -4.93 2.28
CA LEU A 43 24.74 -5.43 1.52
C LEU A 43 23.50 -5.61 2.41
N SER A 44 23.69 -6.07 3.64
CA SER A 44 22.61 -6.23 4.61
C SER A 44 22.01 -4.88 5.00
N ALA A 45 22.85 -3.87 5.28
CA ALA A 45 22.38 -2.54 5.62
C ALA A 45 21.51 -1.93 4.51
N TYR A 46 22.05 -1.82 3.30
CA TYR A 46 21.33 -1.20 2.17
C TYR A 46 20.05 -1.97 1.82
N SER A 47 20.08 -3.30 1.84
CA SER A 47 18.91 -4.13 1.52
C SER A 47 17.79 -3.97 2.56
N VAL A 48 18.11 -3.94 3.84
CA VAL A 48 17.11 -3.78 4.91
C VAL A 48 16.43 -2.42 4.81
N PHE A 49 17.19 -1.34 4.64
CA PHE A 49 16.61 -0.01 4.48
C PHE A 49 15.73 0.10 3.23
N PHE A 50 16.13 -0.54 2.13
CA PHE A 50 15.31 -0.62 0.93
C PHE A 50 13.99 -1.34 1.18
N LEU A 51 14.04 -2.51 1.80
CA LEU A 51 12.84 -3.29 2.11
C LEU A 51 11.91 -2.56 3.08
N ILE A 52 12.45 -1.88 4.09
CA ILE A 52 11.65 -1.05 5.02
C ILE A 52 10.98 0.11 4.25
N SER A 53 11.73 0.80 3.39
CA SER A 53 11.19 1.89 2.57
C SER A 53 10.08 1.40 1.64
N TRP A 54 10.26 0.22 1.05
CA TRP A 54 9.27 -0.40 0.18
C TRP A 54 8.02 -0.83 0.94
N ALA A 55 8.18 -1.44 2.12
CA ALA A 55 7.07 -1.81 2.99
C ALA A 55 6.28 -0.58 3.45
N PHE A 56 6.96 0.52 3.78
CA PHE A 56 6.33 1.78 4.15
C PHE A 56 5.54 2.38 2.98
N GLY A 57 6.12 2.36 1.76
CA GLY A 57 5.41 2.77 0.55
C GLY A 57 4.18 1.90 0.26
N ALA A 58 4.29 0.58 0.44
CA ALA A 58 3.18 -0.35 0.25
C ALA A 58 2.07 -0.11 1.31
N LEU A 59 2.45 0.17 2.56
CA LEU A 59 1.51 0.51 3.63
C LEU A 59 0.78 1.83 3.34
N ASN A 60 1.48 2.85 2.82
CA ASN A 60 0.83 4.09 2.42
C ASN A 60 -0.18 3.86 1.29
N THR A 61 0.22 3.14 0.24
CA THR A 61 -0.68 2.82 -0.88
C THR A 61 -1.87 1.96 -0.44
N SER A 62 -1.68 1.03 0.50
CA SER A 62 -2.81 0.23 1.01
C SER A 62 -3.81 1.09 1.78
N ILE A 63 -3.35 2.05 2.58
CA ILE A 63 -4.23 3.01 3.27
C ILE A 63 -5.02 3.83 2.26
N VAL A 64 -4.36 4.36 1.22
CA VAL A 64 -5.06 5.10 0.16
C VAL A 64 -6.14 4.25 -0.51
N LEU A 65 -5.80 3.02 -0.90
CA LEU A 65 -6.77 2.10 -1.51
C LEU A 65 -7.91 1.72 -0.56
N LEU A 66 -7.66 1.65 0.75
CA LEU A 66 -8.70 1.44 1.75
C LEU A 66 -9.65 2.63 1.87
N LEU A 67 -9.11 3.85 1.79
CA LEU A 67 -9.90 5.09 1.83
C LEU A 67 -10.70 5.33 0.53
N GLU A 68 -10.21 4.84 -0.61
CA GLU A 68 -10.90 4.93 -1.89
C GLU A 68 -12.06 3.93 -2.05
N LYS A 69 -12.24 2.97 -1.12
CA LYS A 69 -13.34 1.99 -1.23
C LYS A 69 -14.70 2.66 -1.16
N ASN A 70 -15.58 2.32 -2.10
CA ASN A 70 -16.92 2.89 -2.16
C ASN A 70 -17.78 2.50 -0.94
N ALA A 71 -18.69 3.40 -0.52
CA ALA A 71 -19.62 3.14 0.58
C ALA A 71 -20.42 1.83 0.44
N ARG A 72 -20.72 1.40 -0.79
CA ARG A 72 -21.37 0.11 -1.05
C ARG A 72 -20.52 -1.09 -0.62
N GLU A 73 -19.20 -1.03 -0.87
CA GLU A 73 -18.28 -2.10 -0.47
C GLU A 73 -18.04 -2.14 1.04
N ILE A 74 -18.15 -1.01 1.71
CA ILE A 74 -17.95 -0.90 3.16
C ILE A 74 -19.22 -1.24 3.93
N ASN A 75 -20.37 -0.70 3.50
CA ASN A 75 -21.62 -0.79 4.25
C ASN A 75 -22.49 -2.00 3.86
N GLY A 76 -22.08 -2.78 2.85
CA GLY A 76 -22.80 -3.99 2.44
C GLY A 76 -24.24 -3.74 1.95
N PHE A 77 -24.54 -2.53 1.46
CA PHE A 77 -25.89 -2.18 1.02
C PHE A 77 -26.32 -3.09 -0.14
N THR A 78 -27.21 -4.03 0.14
CA THR A 78 -27.98 -4.75 -0.87
C THR A 78 -29.21 -3.93 -1.21
N PRO A 79 -29.34 -3.41 -2.44
CA PRO A 79 -30.55 -2.72 -2.85
C PRO A 79 -31.75 -3.62 -2.60
N PRO A 80 -32.86 -3.11 -2.04
CA PRO A 80 -34.07 -3.89 -1.94
C PRO A 80 -34.49 -4.37 -3.35
N PRO A 81 -35.09 -5.56 -3.47
CA PRO A 81 -35.59 -6.03 -4.76
C PRO A 81 -36.57 -5.00 -5.31
N VAL A 82 -36.47 -4.70 -6.60
CA VAL A 82 -37.40 -3.79 -7.28
C VAL A 82 -38.78 -4.44 -7.24
N VAL A 83 -39.68 -3.87 -6.44
CA VAL A 83 -41.09 -4.27 -6.44
C VAL A 83 -41.72 -3.60 -7.65
N ILE A 84 -41.98 -4.37 -8.70
CA ILE A 84 -42.78 -3.92 -9.84
C ILE A 84 -44.25 -3.98 -9.37
N PRO A 85 -44.98 -2.86 -9.35
CA PRO A 85 -46.41 -2.87 -9.02
C PRO A 85 -47.16 -3.83 -9.95
N GLU A 86 -48.03 -4.66 -9.40
CA GLU A 86 -48.80 -5.66 -10.15
C GLU A 86 -49.70 -5.01 -11.24
N ASP A 87 -50.03 -3.73 -11.04
CA ASP A 87 -50.78 -2.88 -11.99
C ASP A 87 -50.04 -2.63 -13.32
N ASP A 88 -48.71 -2.76 -13.37
CA ASP A 88 -47.89 -2.57 -14.58
C ASP A 88 -47.68 -3.89 -15.36
N VAL A 89 -48.00 -5.05 -14.77
CA VAL A 89 -47.87 -6.37 -15.42
C VAL A 89 -49.12 -6.72 -16.23
N ALA A 90 -50.22 -6.02 -16.01
CA ALA A 90 -51.51 -6.26 -16.65
C ALA A 90 -51.99 -5.04 -17.45
N GLN A 91 -51.27 -4.66 -18.51
CA GLN A 91 -51.86 -3.92 -19.61
C GLN A 91 -51.60 -4.66 -20.93
N PRO A 92 -52.65 -5.13 -21.63
CA PRO A 92 -52.54 -5.83 -22.91
C PRO A 92 -52.02 -4.93 -24.04
#